data_AF-A0A6P5F059-F1
#
_entry.id   AF-A0A6P5F059-F1
#
_cell.length_a   1.000
_cell.length_b   1.000
_cell.length_c   1.000
_cell.angle_alpha   90.00
_cell.angle_beta   90.00
_cell.angle_gamma   90.00
#
_symmetry.space_group_name_H-M   'P 1'
#
loop_
_entity.id
_entity.type
_entity.pdbx_description
1 polymer ?
#
loop_
_entity_poly.entity_id
_entity_poly.type
_entity_poly.pdbx_seq_one_letter_code
_entity_poly.pdbx_strand_id
1 'polypeptide(L)'
;MKSKQAKKGESDVPPGAVAGTLETHTSDIANFIREEISSPPVLIGHSFGGLIVQSYISNMMNKRSSDDWPSSADSLHPELAGAVLVCSVPPNGNSGLVWRYLLTKPVAAFKVTMSLAAKAFANSLSLCKETFFSPEMEDHLVLRYQELMKESSKLPLFDLKKLNASLPVPSIPRNSVDLLIMGASNDFIVDAEGLTETAKFYQVEPVCVEGLAHDMMLDCGWEKGAHIILSWLNNLHNDRAA
;
A
#
# COMPACT_ATOMS: atom_id res chain seq x y z
N MET A 1 -29.35 -12.49 16.59
CA MET A 1 -28.55 -11.97 15.46
C MET A 1 -27.23 -11.47 16.00
N LYS A 2 -26.13 -12.21 15.82
CA LYS A 2 -24.80 -11.70 16.20
C LYS A 2 -24.43 -10.61 15.17
N SER A 3 -24.17 -9.39 15.64
CA SER A 3 -23.67 -8.32 14.80
C SER A 3 -22.36 -8.79 14.15
N LYS A 4 -22.33 -8.90 12.82
CA LYS A 4 -21.07 -9.04 12.09
C LYS A 4 -20.28 -7.74 12.35
N GLN A 5 -19.32 -7.77 13.26
CA GLN A 5 -18.37 -6.68 13.41
C GLN A 5 -17.53 -6.62 12.14
N ALA A 6 -17.34 -5.40 11.64
CA ALA A 6 -16.73 -5.16 10.34
C ALA A 6 -15.28 -5.67 10.30
N LYS A 7 -15.00 -6.51 9.30
CA LYS A 7 -13.73 -7.19 9.02
C LYS A 7 -13.01 -6.45 7.87
N LYS A 8 -11.69 -6.64 7.72
CA LYS A 8 -11.02 -6.32 6.44
C LYS A 8 -11.21 -7.54 5.55
N GLY A 9 -12.21 -7.52 4.67
CA GLY A 9 -12.64 -8.72 3.95
C GLY A 9 -13.24 -9.76 4.89
N GLU A 10 -12.81 -11.02 4.80
CA GLU A 10 -13.33 -12.13 5.61
C GLU A 10 -12.47 -12.49 6.84
N SER A 11 -11.31 -11.83 7.01
CA SER A 11 -10.38 -12.08 8.12
C SER A 11 -10.99 -11.82 9.50
N ASP A 12 -10.46 -12.48 10.53
CA ASP A 12 -10.95 -12.28 11.89
C ASP A 12 -10.63 -10.88 12.42
N VAL A 13 -11.52 -10.37 13.28
CA VAL A 13 -11.33 -9.08 13.93
C VAL A 13 -10.37 -9.29 15.10
N PRO A 14 -9.20 -8.63 15.12
CA PRO A 14 -8.28 -8.77 16.24
C PRO A 14 -8.89 -8.18 17.51
N PRO A 15 -8.51 -8.67 18.70
CA PRO A 15 -9.05 -8.18 19.97
C PRO A 15 -8.62 -6.75 20.34
N GLY A 16 -7.70 -6.15 19.57
CA GLY A 16 -7.12 -4.83 19.85
C GLY A 16 -7.94 -3.64 19.34
N ALA A 17 -7.48 -2.43 19.68
CA ALA A 17 -8.08 -1.17 19.23
C ALA A 17 -7.75 -0.81 17.77
N VAL A 18 -6.83 -1.55 17.13
CA VAL A 18 -6.37 -1.38 15.75
C VAL A 18 -6.22 -2.75 15.09
N ALA A 19 -6.19 -2.78 13.76
CA ALA A 19 -6.09 -4.02 13.00
C ALA A 19 -4.72 -4.73 13.17
N GLY A 20 -3.65 -3.98 13.44
CA GLY A 20 -2.34 -4.58 13.69
C GLY A 20 -1.20 -3.56 13.77
N THR A 21 0.02 -4.08 13.72
CA THR A 21 1.26 -3.31 13.49
C THR A 21 1.86 -3.72 12.14
N LEU A 22 2.92 -3.04 11.68
CA LEU A 22 3.63 -3.46 10.47
C LEU A 22 4.17 -4.89 10.63
N GLU A 23 4.70 -5.21 11.81
CA GLU A 23 5.29 -6.50 12.14
C GLU A 23 4.22 -7.60 12.10
N THR A 24 3.02 -7.37 12.65
CA THR A 24 1.96 -8.39 12.60
C THR A 24 1.48 -8.62 11.16
N HIS A 25 1.24 -7.55 10.39
CA HIS A 25 0.78 -7.70 9.00
C HIS A 25 1.82 -8.36 8.09
N THR A 26 3.11 -8.05 8.25
CA THR A 26 4.17 -8.72 7.48
C THR A 26 4.30 -10.19 7.88
N SER A 27 4.09 -10.52 9.16
CA SER A 27 4.07 -11.90 9.65
C SER A 27 2.88 -12.68 9.11
N ASP A 28 1.69 -12.06 9.05
CA ASP A 28 0.49 -12.67 8.47
C ASP A 28 0.68 -12.99 6.98
N ILE A 29 1.25 -12.06 6.21
CA ILE A 29 1.60 -12.31 4.80
C ILE A 29 2.61 -13.44 4.69
N ALA A 30 3.63 -13.47 5.55
CA ALA A 30 4.65 -14.51 5.51
C ALA A 30 4.09 -15.90 5.87
N ASN A 31 3.18 -15.98 6.85
CA ASN A 31 2.47 -17.20 7.19
C ASN A 31 1.66 -17.70 5.99
N PHE A 32 0.86 -16.82 5.37
CA PHE A 32 0.06 -17.17 4.20
C PHE A 32 0.92 -17.69 3.04
N ILE A 33 2.04 -17.02 2.73
CA ILE A 33 2.94 -17.47 1.66
C ILE A 33 3.52 -18.86 1.97
N ARG A 34 3.93 -19.13 3.22
CA ARG A 34 4.45 -20.46 3.60
C ARG A 34 3.40 -21.56 3.48
N GLU A 35 2.17 -21.27 3.86
CA GLU A 35 1.11 -22.28 3.95
C GLU A 35 0.46 -22.56 2.60
N GLU A 36 0.28 -21.53 1.77
CA GLU A 36 -0.61 -21.60 0.61
C GLU A 36 0.10 -21.43 -0.74
N ILE A 37 1.36 -20.96 -0.76
CA ILE A 37 2.05 -20.58 -2.00
C ILE A 37 3.31 -21.42 -2.20
N SER A 38 3.38 -22.14 -3.32
CA SER A 38 4.45 -23.09 -3.63
C SER A 38 5.69 -22.48 -4.32
N SER A 39 5.62 -21.23 -4.75
CA SER A 39 6.73 -20.53 -5.45
C SER A 39 6.80 -19.06 -5.03
N PRO A 40 7.99 -18.42 -5.08
CA PRO A 40 8.14 -17.02 -4.68
C PRO A 40 7.11 -16.10 -5.37
N PRO A 41 6.19 -15.46 -4.64
CA PRO A 41 5.14 -14.65 -5.25
C PRO A 41 5.64 -13.25 -5.58
N VAL A 42 4.87 -12.54 -6.40
CA VAL A 42 4.95 -11.07 -6.50
C VAL A 42 3.94 -10.47 -5.54
N LEU A 43 4.38 -9.58 -4.65
CA LEU A 43 3.48 -8.82 -3.78
C LEU A 43 3.09 -7.49 -4.41
N ILE A 44 1.79 -7.20 -4.44
CA ILE A 44 1.26 -5.91 -4.92
C ILE A 44 0.65 -5.18 -3.72
N GLY A 45 1.29 -4.10 -3.28
CA GLY A 45 0.86 -3.29 -2.16
C GLY A 45 0.32 -1.94 -2.61
N HIS A 46 -0.92 -1.63 -2.23
CA HIS A 46 -1.53 -0.32 -2.46
C HIS A 46 -1.54 0.55 -1.19
N SER A 47 -1.23 1.84 -1.29
CA SER A 47 -1.33 2.77 -0.16
C SER A 47 -0.57 2.26 1.08
N PHE A 48 -1.23 2.08 2.23
CA PHE A 48 -0.64 1.43 3.40
C PHE A 48 -0.21 -0.03 3.17
N GLY A 49 -0.89 -0.76 2.28
CA GLY A 49 -0.46 -2.08 1.83
C GLY A 49 0.91 -2.03 1.16
N GLY A 50 1.22 -0.94 0.44
CA GLY A 50 2.56 -0.68 -0.07
C GLY A 50 3.60 -0.54 1.04
N LEU A 51 3.30 0.21 2.12
CA LEU A 51 4.18 0.29 3.29
C LEU A 51 4.39 -1.06 3.99
N ILE A 52 3.35 -1.89 4.06
CA ILE A 52 3.47 -3.26 4.60
C ILE A 52 4.43 -4.08 3.71
N VAL A 53 4.29 -4.03 2.38
CA VAL A 53 5.19 -4.73 1.45
C VAL A 53 6.64 -4.23 1.59
N GLN A 54 6.85 -2.92 1.73
CA GLN A 54 8.17 -2.34 2.00
C GLN A 54 8.79 -2.91 3.28
N SER A 55 8.02 -2.98 4.37
CA SER A 55 8.46 -3.58 5.64
C SER A 55 8.74 -5.08 5.50
N TYR A 56 7.91 -5.80 4.73
CA TYR A 56 8.13 -7.22 4.43
C TYR A 56 9.49 -7.43 3.75
N ILE A 57 9.78 -6.64 2.71
CA ILE A 57 11.04 -6.71 1.97
C ILE A 57 12.25 -6.44 2.88
N SER A 58 12.15 -5.43 3.76
CA SER A 58 13.22 -5.17 4.74
C SER A 58 13.44 -6.36 5.69
N ASN A 59 12.38 -6.96 6.21
CA ASN A 59 12.46 -8.11 7.11
C ASN A 59 13.06 -9.35 6.41
N MET A 60 12.69 -9.57 5.15
CA MET A 60 13.25 -10.62 4.30
C MET A 60 14.76 -10.41 4.07
N MET A 61 15.22 -9.16 3.89
CA MET A 61 16.63 -8.85 3.60
C MET A 61 17.54 -8.79 4.83
N ASN A 62 17.06 -8.28 5.97
CA ASN A 62 17.89 -8.11 7.18
C ASN A 62 18.49 -9.44 7.71
N LYS A 63 17.90 -10.59 7.35
CA LYS A 63 18.41 -11.92 7.72
C LYS A 63 19.42 -12.52 6.73
N ARG A 64 19.49 -12.01 5.50
CA ARG A 64 20.53 -12.43 4.54
C ARG A 64 21.93 -11.94 4.93
N SER A 65 22.01 -10.93 5.79
CA SER A 65 23.25 -10.26 6.18
C SER A 65 23.87 -10.77 7.49
N SER A 66 23.22 -11.69 8.22
CA SER A 66 23.83 -12.36 9.38
C SER A 66 24.52 -13.64 8.92
N ASP A 67 25.85 -13.71 9.05
CA ASP A 67 26.69 -14.87 8.69
C ASP A 67 26.36 -16.17 9.45
N ASP A 68 25.48 -16.12 10.45
CA ASP A 68 24.89 -17.30 11.07
C ASP A 68 23.78 -17.86 10.17
N TRP A 69 24.16 -18.74 9.24
CA TRP A 69 23.26 -19.50 8.38
C TRP A 69 22.20 -20.26 9.21
N PRO A 70 20.93 -19.80 9.28
CA PRO A 70 19.88 -20.64 9.80
C PRO A 70 19.53 -21.62 8.68
N SER A 71 19.43 -22.91 9.03
CA SER A 71 18.81 -23.92 8.18
C SER A 71 17.59 -23.33 7.48
N SER A 72 17.45 -23.57 6.18
CA SER A 72 16.48 -22.98 5.23
C SER A 72 14.98 -23.08 5.61
N ALA A 73 14.66 -23.57 6.81
CA ALA A 73 13.33 -23.68 7.38
C ALA A 73 12.90 -22.48 8.27
N ASP A 74 13.82 -21.59 8.70
CA ASP A 74 13.53 -20.55 9.72
C ASP A 74 13.49 -19.09 9.21
N SER A 75 13.47 -18.88 7.89
CA SER A 75 13.21 -17.54 7.35
C SER A 75 11.76 -17.15 7.64
N LEU A 76 11.59 -16.28 8.66
CA LEU A 76 10.28 -15.73 9.05
C LEU A 76 9.54 -15.04 7.89
N HIS A 77 10.22 -14.65 6.81
CA HIS A 77 9.65 -14.04 5.61
C HIS A 77 10.17 -14.77 4.36
N PRO A 78 9.32 -15.55 3.67
CA PRO A 78 9.65 -16.19 2.39
C PRO A 78 10.17 -15.23 1.31
N GLU A 79 10.91 -15.77 0.35
CA GLU A 79 11.42 -15.00 -0.78
C GLU A 79 10.29 -14.56 -1.74
N LEU A 80 10.50 -13.40 -2.36
CA LEU A 80 9.59 -12.85 -3.37
C LEU A 80 10.23 -12.91 -4.76
N ALA A 81 9.41 -13.14 -5.78
CA ALA A 81 9.81 -12.92 -7.17
C ALA A 81 9.92 -11.43 -7.50
N GLY A 82 9.25 -10.57 -6.74
CA GLY A 82 9.31 -9.12 -6.89
C GLY A 82 8.19 -8.46 -6.11
N ALA A 83 8.09 -7.14 -6.23
CA ALA A 83 6.97 -6.41 -5.64
C ALA A 83 6.58 -5.17 -6.45
N VAL A 84 5.30 -4.82 -6.35
CA VAL A 84 4.71 -3.63 -6.95
C VAL A 84 4.14 -2.75 -5.85
N LEU A 85 4.56 -1.48 -5.82
CA LEU A 85 4.08 -0.48 -4.89
C LEU A 85 3.19 0.51 -5.64
N VAL A 86 1.88 0.47 -5.42
CA VAL A 86 0.88 1.30 -6.12
C VAL A 86 0.37 2.39 -5.17
N CYS A 87 0.56 3.67 -5.51
CA CYS A 87 0.15 4.81 -4.70
C CYS A 87 0.58 4.66 -3.22
N SER A 88 1.78 4.09 -3.00
CA SER A 88 2.22 3.62 -1.69
C SER A 88 2.49 4.78 -0.74
N VAL A 89 2.19 4.57 0.54
CA VAL A 89 2.75 5.41 1.61
C VAL A 89 4.29 5.33 1.54
N PRO A 90 5.02 6.46 1.61
CA PRO A 90 6.47 6.46 1.52
C PRO A 90 7.15 5.72 2.68
N PRO A 91 8.42 5.30 2.53
CA PRO A 91 9.18 4.59 3.57
C PRO A 91 9.30 5.36 4.90
N ASN A 92 9.25 6.69 4.85
CA ASN A 92 9.27 7.57 6.03
C ASN A 92 7.87 7.78 6.66
N GLY A 93 6.82 7.21 6.08
CA GLY A 93 5.43 7.42 6.45
C GLY A 93 4.79 8.68 5.85
N ASN A 94 3.59 9.01 6.34
CA ASN A 94 2.74 10.07 5.80
C ASN A 94 3.00 11.46 6.39
N SER A 95 3.87 11.60 7.40
CA SER A 95 4.07 12.87 8.11
C SER A 95 4.63 13.98 7.20
N GLY A 96 5.59 13.64 6.34
CA GLY A 96 6.15 14.54 5.34
C GLY A 96 5.11 15.00 4.30
N LEU A 97 4.25 14.08 3.85
CA LEU A 97 3.14 14.38 2.95
C LEU A 97 2.18 15.39 3.59
N VAL A 98 1.71 15.12 4.81
CA VAL A 98 0.77 15.99 5.52
C VAL A 98 1.35 17.38 5.73
N TRP A 99 2.61 17.49 6.16
CA TRP A 99 3.28 18.78 6.36
C TRP A 99 3.38 19.59 5.06
N ARG A 100 3.74 18.94 3.95
CA ARG A 100 3.82 19.60 2.65
C ARG A 100 2.46 20.04 2.13
N TYR A 101 1.42 19.21 2.29
CA TYR A 101 0.05 19.61 1.99
C TYR A 101 -0.38 20.82 2.82
N LEU A 102 -0.10 20.84 4.12
CA LEU A 102 -0.42 21.97 5.00
C LEU A 102 0.26 23.27 4.54
N LEU A 103 1.52 23.21 4.12
CA LEU A 103 2.28 24.38 3.68
C LEU A 103 1.93 24.86 2.26
N THR A 104 1.71 23.93 1.33
CA THR A 104 1.57 24.25 -0.10
C THR A 104 0.12 24.32 -0.58
N LYS A 105 -0.78 23.56 0.06
CA LYS A 105 -2.19 23.40 -0.35
C LYS A 105 -3.12 23.26 0.88
N PRO A 106 -3.28 24.32 1.72
CA PRO A 106 -3.99 24.22 3.00
C PRO A 106 -5.45 23.76 2.86
N VAL A 107 -6.15 24.14 1.78
CA VAL A 107 -7.52 23.66 1.49
C VAL A 107 -7.52 22.15 1.21
N ALA A 108 -6.57 21.65 0.42
CA ALA A 108 -6.44 20.23 0.14
C ALA A 108 -6.08 19.46 1.41
N ALA A 109 -5.15 19.98 2.22
CA ALA A 109 -4.79 19.39 3.52
C ALA A 109 -5.99 19.26 4.45
N PHE A 110 -6.83 20.30 4.53
CA PHE A 110 -8.06 20.28 5.30
C PHE A 110 -9.03 19.23 4.78
N LYS A 111 -9.25 19.15 3.45
CA LYS A 111 -10.10 18.14 2.83
C LYS A 111 -9.61 16.72 3.07
N VAL A 112 -8.32 16.43 2.87
CA VAL A 112 -7.72 15.11 3.17
C VAL A 112 -7.91 14.75 4.65
N THR A 113 -7.68 15.70 5.55
CA THR A 113 -7.85 15.49 6.99
C THR A 113 -9.31 15.18 7.34
N MET A 114 -10.26 15.97 6.83
CA MET A 114 -11.69 15.71 7.02
C MET A 114 -12.11 14.39 6.41
N SER A 115 -11.62 14.09 5.21
CA SER A 115 -11.92 12.86 4.50
C SER A 115 -11.46 11.65 5.30
N LEU A 116 -10.16 11.52 5.58
CA LEU A 116 -9.56 10.32 6.16
C LEU A 116 -9.64 10.29 7.70
N ALA A 117 -9.22 11.35 8.39
CA ALA A 117 -9.14 11.35 9.85
C ALA A 117 -10.52 11.48 10.51
N ALA A 118 -11.36 12.39 10.00
CA ALA A 118 -12.76 12.51 10.46
C ALA A 118 -13.72 11.53 9.77
N LYS A 119 -13.21 10.69 8.85
CA LYS A 119 -13.98 9.71 8.07
C LYS A 119 -15.16 10.34 7.32
N ALA A 120 -15.07 11.62 6.95
CA ALA A 120 -16.15 12.31 6.27
C ALA A 120 -16.39 11.79 4.84
N PHE A 121 -15.42 11.07 4.24
CA PHE A 121 -15.64 10.36 2.98
C PHE A 121 -16.82 9.40 3.06
N ALA A 122 -17.14 8.86 4.24
CA ALA A 122 -18.28 7.97 4.40
C ALA A 122 -19.59 8.71 4.09
N ASN A 123 -19.74 9.96 4.52
CA ASN A 123 -21.04 10.65 4.47
C ASN A 123 -21.14 11.68 3.34
N SER A 124 -20.08 11.87 2.55
CA SER A 124 -20.03 12.84 1.47
C SER A 124 -19.52 12.19 0.19
N LEU A 125 -20.40 12.06 -0.79
CA LEU A 125 -20.06 11.52 -2.11
C LEU A 125 -18.96 12.32 -2.80
N SER A 126 -19.07 13.65 -2.77
CA SER A 126 -18.08 14.54 -3.41
C SER A 126 -16.71 14.40 -2.75
N LEU A 127 -16.66 14.31 -1.43
CA LEU A 127 -15.39 14.14 -0.71
C LEU A 127 -14.81 12.74 -0.93
N CYS A 128 -15.64 11.70 -0.97
CA CYS A 128 -15.21 10.35 -1.34
C CYS A 128 -14.62 10.31 -2.74
N LYS A 129 -15.31 10.89 -3.72
CA LYS A 129 -14.85 11.00 -5.11
C LYS A 129 -13.51 11.71 -5.18
N GLU A 130 -13.42 12.94 -4.67
CA GLU A 130 -12.19 13.74 -4.69
C GLU A 130 -11.00 13.07 -3.97
N THR A 131 -11.27 12.23 -2.97
CA THR A 131 -10.21 11.58 -2.20
C THR A 131 -9.64 10.35 -2.91
N PHE A 132 -10.50 9.54 -3.54
CA PHE A 132 -10.11 8.20 -3.99
C PHE A 132 -10.16 8.00 -5.51
N PHE A 133 -10.97 8.78 -6.24
CA PHE A 133 -11.33 8.50 -7.63
C PHE A 133 -11.07 9.70 -8.56
N SER A 134 -10.85 9.42 -9.84
CA SER A 134 -10.76 10.44 -10.86
C SER A 134 -12.08 11.24 -10.99
N PRO A 135 -12.01 12.51 -11.44
CA PRO A 135 -13.20 13.32 -11.70
C PRO A 135 -14.21 12.66 -12.65
N GLU A 136 -13.71 11.86 -13.60
CA GLU A 136 -14.46 11.16 -14.63
C GLU A 136 -15.26 9.97 -14.10
N MET A 137 -14.94 9.48 -12.89
CA MET A 137 -15.62 8.33 -12.29
C MET A 137 -17.13 8.59 -12.14
N GLU A 138 -17.97 7.64 -12.51
CA GLU A 138 -19.42 7.83 -12.38
C GLU A 138 -19.88 7.80 -10.93
N ASP A 139 -20.72 8.76 -10.54
CA ASP A 139 -21.20 8.94 -9.16
C ASP A 139 -21.88 7.68 -8.59
N HIS A 140 -22.59 6.91 -9.41
CA HIS A 140 -23.24 5.68 -8.98
C HIS A 140 -22.24 4.57 -8.60
N LEU A 141 -21.08 4.52 -9.27
CA LEU A 141 -19.98 3.62 -8.90
C LEU A 141 -19.27 4.11 -7.64
N VAL A 142 -19.05 5.42 -7.51
CA VAL A 142 -18.47 6.00 -6.29
C VAL A 142 -19.37 5.71 -5.08
N LEU A 143 -20.69 5.86 -5.21
CA LEU A 143 -21.64 5.49 -4.14
C LEU A 143 -21.53 4.01 -3.77
N ARG A 144 -21.47 3.12 -4.76
CA ARG A 144 -21.28 1.69 -4.52
C ARG A 144 -20.00 1.41 -3.73
N TYR A 145 -18.87 1.99 -4.12
CA TYR A 145 -17.60 1.79 -3.42
C TYR A 145 -17.58 2.44 -2.05
N GLN A 146 -18.19 3.62 -1.91
CA GLN A 146 -18.35 4.30 -0.61
C GLN A 146 -19.11 3.41 0.39
N GLU A 147 -20.19 2.74 -0.03
CA GLU A 147 -20.91 1.79 0.85
C GLU A 147 -20.03 0.61 1.25
N LEU A 148 -19.26 0.03 0.31
CA LEU A 148 -18.30 -1.04 0.64
C LEU A 148 -17.22 -0.57 1.62
N MET A 149 -16.72 0.66 1.47
CA MET A 149 -15.76 1.26 2.40
C MET A 149 -16.36 1.48 3.80
N LYS A 150 -17.64 1.86 3.90
CA LYS A 150 -18.35 1.98 5.19
C LYS A 150 -18.52 0.64 5.91
N GLU A 151 -18.83 -0.40 5.13
CA GLU A 151 -19.03 -1.75 5.63
C GLU A 151 -17.72 -2.46 6.00
N SER A 152 -16.59 -1.97 5.45
CA SER A 152 -15.25 -2.41 5.82
C SER A 152 -14.92 -2.14 7.30
N SER A 153 -13.84 -2.77 7.80
CA SER A 153 -13.48 -2.69 9.22
C SER A 153 -13.50 -1.28 9.80
N LYS A 154 -14.19 -1.13 10.94
CA LYS A 154 -14.26 0.14 11.66
C LYS A 154 -12.97 0.46 12.43
N LEU A 155 -12.12 -0.54 12.63
CA LEU A 155 -10.84 -0.39 13.31
C LEU A 155 -9.85 0.38 12.42
N PRO A 156 -9.11 1.36 12.97
CA PRO A 156 -7.94 1.90 12.29
C PRO A 156 -6.96 0.78 11.94
N LEU A 157 -6.29 0.88 10.79
CA LEU A 157 -5.32 -0.13 10.36
C LEU A 157 -4.14 -0.21 11.35
N PHE A 158 -3.65 0.94 11.79
CA PHE A 158 -2.50 1.06 12.68
C PHE A 158 -2.77 2.01 13.85
N ASP A 159 -2.05 1.80 14.94
CA ASP A 159 -1.80 2.84 15.94
C ASP A 159 -0.73 3.79 15.37
N LEU A 160 -1.08 5.05 15.14
CA LEU A 160 -0.18 6.01 14.48
C LEU A 160 1.10 6.28 15.28
N LYS A 161 1.05 6.22 16.62
CA LYS A 161 2.24 6.43 17.45
C LYS A 161 3.20 5.25 17.30
N LYS A 162 2.68 4.03 17.33
CA LYS A 162 3.49 2.82 17.11
C LYS A 162 4.04 2.76 15.69
N LEU A 163 3.19 3.07 14.69
CA LEU A 163 3.61 3.14 13.30
C LEU A 163 4.78 4.12 13.13
N ASN A 164 4.65 5.35 13.62
CA ASN A 164 5.72 6.35 13.52
C ASN A 164 7.01 5.94 14.25
N ALA A 165 6.92 5.12 15.31
CA ALA A 165 8.10 4.59 16.00
C ALA A 165 8.80 3.47 15.21
N SER A 166 8.09 2.75 14.33
CA SER A 166 8.65 1.73 13.44
C SER A 166 9.16 2.29 12.11
N LEU A 167 9.10 3.62 11.91
CA LEU A 167 9.54 4.30 10.68
C LEU A 167 10.84 5.08 10.91
N PRO A 168 11.68 5.28 9.86
CA PRO A 168 11.47 4.80 8.49
C PRO A 168 11.68 3.30 8.33
N VAL A 169 11.09 2.71 7.28
CA VAL A 169 11.41 1.34 6.88
C VAL A 169 12.93 1.24 6.64
N PRO A 170 13.62 0.21 7.17
CA PRO A 170 15.05 0.06 6.94
C PRO A 170 15.38 -0.12 5.46
N SER A 171 16.47 0.51 5.00
CA SER A 171 16.92 0.41 3.61
C SER A 171 17.47 -0.97 3.29
N ILE A 172 17.26 -1.42 2.05
CA ILE A 172 17.81 -2.66 1.52
C ILE A 172 18.94 -2.38 0.51
N PRO A 173 19.86 -3.33 0.28
CA PRO A 173 20.84 -3.22 -0.81
C PRO A 173 20.15 -3.01 -2.16
N ARG A 174 20.77 -2.21 -3.04
CA ARG A 174 20.26 -1.97 -4.40
C ARG A 174 20.12 -3.30 -5.15
N ASN A 175 19.08 -3.43 -5.99
CA ASN A 175 18.79 -4.61 -6.81
C ASN A 175 18.62 -5.92 -6.03
N SER A 176 18.25 -5.84 -4.75
CA SER A 176 17.99 -7.04 -3.93
C SER A 176 16.60 -7.65 -4.19
N VAL A 177 15.67 -6.86 -4.72
CA VAL A 177 14.31 -7.26 -5.10
C VAL A 177 13.90 -6.51 -6.36
N ASP A 178 13.29 -7.22 -7.32
CA ASP A 178 12.67 -6.61 -8.50
C ASP A 178 11.45 -5.77 -8.07
N LEU A 179 11.48 -4.48 -8.36
CA LEU A 179 10.47 -3.52 -7.90
C LEU A 179 9.86 -2.70 -9.03
N LEU A 180 8.54 -2.55 -9.00
CA LEU A 180 7.79 -1.53 -9.75
C LEU A 180 7.17 -0.54 -8.78
N ILE A 181 7.48 0.75 -8.96
CA ILE A 181 6.93 1.84 -8.16
C ILE A 181 6.02 2.66 -9.05
N MET A 182 4.73 2.70 -8.70
CA MET A 182 3.69 3.34 -9.50
C MET A 182 2.84 4.26 -8.64
N GLY A 183 2.50 5.43 -9.17
CA GLY A 183 1.53 6.35 -8.58
C GLY A 183 0.58 6.88 -9.64
N ALA A 184 -0.32 7.77 -9.24
CA ALA A 184 -1.35 8.32 -10.11
C ALA A 184 -1.28 9.85 -10.14
N SER A 185 -1.51 10.46 -11.31
CA SER A 185 -1.37 11.92 -11.48
C SER A 185 -2.39 12.72 -10.68
N ASN A 186 -3.58 12.15 -10.46
CA ASN A 186 -4.68 12.77 -9.72
C ASN A 186 -4.80 12.20 -8.30
N ASP A 187 -3.75 11.59 -7.76
CA ASP A 187 -3.74 11.08 -6.38
C ASP A 187 -3.78 12.25 -5.38
N PHE A 188 -4.89 12.33 -4.64
CA PHE A 188 -5.15 13.37 -3.65
C PHE A 188 -4.53 13.06 -2.28
N ILE A 189 -4.06 11.83 -2.07
CA ILE A 189 -3.52 11.34 -0.80
C ILE A 189 -1.99 11.28 -0.86
N VAL A 190 -1.45 10.61 -1.87
CA VAL A 190 -0.01 10.47 -2.11
C VAL A 190 0.35 11.20 -3.39
N ASP A 191 0.89 12.40 -3.25
CA ASP A 191 1.26 13.19 -4.42
C ASP A 191 2.59 12.73 -5.08
N ALA A 192 2.94 13.43 -6.16
CA ALA A 192 4.12 13.14 -6.97
C ALA A 192 5.46 13.15 -6.21
N GLU A 193 5.61 13.94 -5.14
CA GLU A 193 6.84 13.91 -4.36
C GLU A 193 6.86 12.67 -3.46
N GLY A 194 5.72 12.24 -2.90
CA GLY A 194 5.62 10.97 -2.17
C GLY A 194 5.98 9.76 -3.03
N LEU A 195 5.52 9.76 -4.28
CA LEU A 195 5.94 8.79 -5.30
C LEU A 195 7.46 8.85 -5.53
N THR A 196 8.00 10.06 -5.69
CA THR A 196 9.44 10.30 -5.92
C THR A 196 10.30 9.89 -4.72
N GLU A 197 9.84 10.12 -3.49
CA GLU A 197 10.52 9.71 -2.25
C GLU A 197 10.68 8.19 -2.20
N THR A 198 9.60 7.46 -2.49
CA THR A 198 9.60 5.99 -2.53
C THR A 198 10.54 5.49 -3.64
N ALA A 199 10.46 6.08 -4.83
CA ALA A 199 11.34 5.78 -5.96
C ALA A 199 12.82 5.97 -5.65
N LYS A 200 13.17 7.13 -5.05
CA LYS A 200 14.54 7.44 -4.64
C LYS A 200 15.06 6.47 -3.56
N PHE A 201 14.22 6.09 -2.61
CA PHE A 201 14.61 5.14 -1.55
C PHE A 201 15.03 3.79 -2.13
N TYR A 202 14.28 3.25 -3.10
CA TYR A 202 14.61 1.99 -3.77
C TYR A 202 15.54 2.15 -4.98
N GLN A 203 15.83 3.38 -5.39
CA GLN A 203 16.66 3.71 -6.55
C GLN A 203 16.11 3.12 -7.86
N VAL A 204 14.79 3.20 -8.01
CA VAL A 204 14.01 2.74 -9.17
C VAL A 204 13.26 3.94 -9.76
N GLU A 205 13.16 4.02 -11.09
CA GLU A 205 12.38 5.05 -11.76
C GLU A 205 10.87 4.85 -11.52
N PRO A 206 10.13 5.89 -11.05
CA PRO A 206 8.71 5.76 -10.82
C PRO A 206 7.90 5.84 -12.11
N VAL A 207 6.73 5.19 -12.12
CA VAL A 207 5.72 5.36 -13.16
C VAL A 207 4.54 6.16 -12.60
N CYS A 208 4.29 7.34 -13.15
CA CYS A 208 3.09 8.12 -12.87
C CYS A 208 2.03 7.83 -13.93
N VAL A 209 0.86 7.30 -13.53
CA VAL A 209 -0.23 6.98 -14.46
C VAL A 209 -1.17 8.17 -14.59
N GLU A 210 -1.23 8.74 -15.80
CA GLU A 210 -2.00 9.93 -16.10
C GLU A 210 -3.52 9.66 -16.11
N GLY A 211 -4.24 10.54 -15.40
CA GLY A 211 -5.70 10.58 -15.31
C GLY A 211 -6.31 9.60 -14.30
N LEU A 212 -5.51 8.91 -13.49
CA LEU A 212 -6.00 8.06 -12.41
C LEU A 212 -5.81 8.73 -11.05
N ALA A 213 -6.64 8.34 -10.07
CA ALA A 213 -6.53 8.77 -8.68
C ALA A 213 -6.01 7.65 -7.76
N HIS A 214 -6.17 7.85 -6.44
CA HIS A 214 -5.55 7.01 -5.42
C HIS A 214 -5.96 5.53 -5.51
N ASP A 215 -7.26 5.25 -5.61
CA ASP A 215 -7.80 3.88 -5.71
C ASP A 215 -7.76 3.40 -7.17
N MET A 216 -6.56 3.41 -7.74
CA MET A 216 -6.27 3.10 -9.14
C MET A 216 -6.95 1.83 -9.65
N MET A 217 -7.05 0.79 -8.82
CA MET A 217 -7.63 -0.50 -9.19
C MET A 217 -9.16 -0.50 -9.30
N LEU A 218 -9.82 0.56 -8.83
CA LEU A 218 -11.27 0.75 -8.87
C LEU A 218 -11.68 1.95 -9.73
N ASP A 219 -10.72 2.74 -10.20
CA ASP A 219 -10.94 3.92 -11.03
C ASP A 219 -11.47 3.52 -12.43
N CYS A 220 -12.17 4.43 -13.12
CA CYS A 220 -12.74 4.18 -14.45
C CYS A 220 -11.70 3.87 -15.54
N GLY A 221 -10.43 4.25 -15.32
CA GLY A 221 -9.31 3.93 -16.22
C GLY A 221 -8.32 2.92 -15.65
N TRP A 222 -8.73 2.08 -14.69
CA TRP A 222 -7.90 1.09 -13.99
C TRP A 222 -7.04 0.23 -14.93
N GLU A 223 -7.50 -0.02 -16.15
CA GLU A 223 -6.79 -0.80 -17.16
C GLU A 223 -5.40 -0.22 -17.41
N LYS A 224 -5.21 1.10 -17.40
CA LYS A 224 -3.90 1.72 -17.63
C LYS A 224 -2.85 1.23 -16.62
N GLY A 225 -3.22 1.21 -15.34
CA GLY A 225 -2.36 0.69 -14.26
C GLY A 225 -2.12 -0.82 -14.42
N ALA A 226 -3.19 -1.58 -14.68
CA ALA A 226 -3.11 -3.02 -14.88
C ALA A 226 -2.19 -3.43 -16.05
N HIS A 227 -2.25 -2.70 -17.18
CA HIS A 227 -1.39 -2.96 -18.34
C HIS A 227 0.09 -2.77 -18.02
N ILE A 228 0.44 -1.76 -17.22
CA ILE A 228 1.83 -1.51 -16.83
C ILE A 228 2.33 -2.61 -15.89
N ILE A 229 1.52 -3.02 -14.91
CA ILE A 229 1.84 -4.14 -14.02
C ILE A 229 2.03 -5.43 -14.84
N LEU A 230 1.12 -5.73 -15.77
CA LEU A 230 1.20 -6.91 -16.62
C LEU A 230 2.46 -6.91 -17.50
N SER A 231 2.79 -5.76 -18.10
CA SER A 231 4.02 -5.60 -18.90
C SER A 231 5.27 -5.87 -18.06
N TRP A 232 5.32 -5.30 -16.84
CA TRP A 232 6.42 -5.53 -15.92
C TRP A 232 6.54 -7.00 -15.48
N LEU A 233 5.42 -7.67 -15.18
CA LEU A 233 5.38 -9.09 -14.84
C LEU A 233 5.91 -9.99 -15.98
N ASN A 234 5.55 -9.68 -17.23
CA ASN A 234 6.03 -10.42 -18.39
C ASN A 234 7.55 -10.28 -18.57
N ASN A 235 8.10 -9.09 -18.35
CA ASN A 235 9.55 -8.86 -18.42
C ASN A 235 10.27 -9.60 -17.29
N LEU A 236 9.74 -9.54 -16.06
CA LEU A 236 10.27 -10.27 -14.91
C LEU A 236 10.34 -11.78 -15.15
N HIS A 237 9.33 -12.35 -15.82
CA HIS A 237 9.31 -13.77 -16.18
C HIS A 237 10.39 -14.10 -17.20
N ASN A 238 10.55 -13.28 -18.24
CA ASN A 238 11.55 -13.50 -19.29
C ASN A 238 12.98 -13.44 -18.76
N ASP A 239 13.28 -12.48 -17.88
CA ASP A 239 14.61 -12.31 -17.27
C ASP A 239 14.99 -13.50 -16.37
N ARG A 240 14.00 -14.20 -15.80
CA ARG A 240 14.20 -15.40 -14.98
C ARG A 240 14.22 -16.70 -15.78
N ALA A 241 13.72 -16.68 -17.01
CA ALA A 241 13.72 -17.83 -17.92
C ALA A 241 14.97 -17.89 -18.83
N ALA A 242 15.68 -16.76 -18.97
CA ALA A 242 16.95 -16.63 -19.70
C ALA A 242 18.16 -17.04 -18.85
#